data_AF-A0A5C7ZIE4-F1
#
_entry.id   AF-A0A5C7ZIE4-F1
#
_cell.length_a   1.000
_cell.length_b   1.000
_cell.length_c   1.000
_cell.angle_alpha   90.00
_cell.angle_beta   90.00
_cell.angle_gamma   90.00
#
_symmetry.space_group_name_H-M   'P 1'
#
loop_
_entity.id
_entity.type
_entity.pdbx_description
1 polymer ?
#
loop_
_entity_poly.entity_id
_entity_poly.type
_entity_poly.pdbx_seq_one_letter_code
_entity_poly.pdbx_strand_id
1 'polypeptide(L)'
;MKRLQRILAVVLSLSLIHVSMIQTAHATLVSTEQVARLADGEQAGSGHARLTTALSRADVRAAMERQGVDPALALERVAALTDDEAGRLAEQINSAPAGGIIGALLLVFFVLLVTDILGLTKVYPFTRPVR
;
A
#
# COMPACT_ATOMS: atom_id res chain seq x y z
N MET A 1 28.73 -48.79 -38.47
CA MET A 1 29.12 -48.33 -37.11
C MET A 1 29.96 -47.04 -37.13
N LYS A 2 31.04 -46.95 -37.93
CA LYS A 2 31.92 -45.76 -38.00
C LYS A 2 31.22 -44.44 -38.38
N ARG A 3 30.23 -44.49 -39.28
CA ARG A 3 29.43 -43.30 -39.68
C ARG A 3 28.51 -42.82 -38.56
N LEU A 4 27.92 -43.75 -37.80
CA LEU A 4 27.06 -43.43 -36.66
C LEU A 4 27.85 -42.80 -35.51
N GLN A 5 29.05 -43.34 -35.23
CA GLN A 5 29.97 -42.74 -34.25
C GLN A 5 30.42 -41.33 -34.65
N ARG A 6 30.61 -41.08 -35.96
CA ARG A 6 31.00 -39.75 -36.47
C ARG A 6 29.86 -38.73 -36.36
N ILE A 7 28.62 -39.15 -36.62
CA ILE A 7 27.44 -38.30 -36.43
C ILE A 7 27.24 -38.00 -34.94
N LEU A 8 27.34 -39.02 -34.08
CA LEU A 8 27.24 -38.86 -32.62
C LEU A 8 28.30 -37.90 -32.07
N ALA A 9 29.54 -38.00 -32.55
CA ALA A 9 30.62 -37.12 -32.13
C ALA A 9 30.38 -35.66 -32.56
N VAL A 10 29.90 -35.44 -33.79
CA VAL A 10 29.57 -34.09 -34.28
C VAL A 10 28.43 -33.47 -33.45
N VAL A 11 27.38 -34.25 -33.14
CA VAL A 11 26.27 -33.78 -32.30
C VAL A 11 26.73 -33.44 -30.88
N LEU A 12 27.59 -34.27 -30.28
CA LEU A 12 28.17 -34.02 -28.95
C LEU A 12 29.06 -32.77 -28.94
N SER A 13 29.91 -32.60 -29.94
CA SER A 13 30.76 -31.41 -30.07
C SER A 13 29.92 -30.14 -30.26
N LEU A 14 28.84 -30.19 -31.04
CA LEU A 14 27.94 -29.05 -31.22
C LEU A 14 27.19 -28.69 -29.93
N SER A 15 26.78 -29.70 -29.16
CA SER A 15 26.11 -29.53 -27.87
C SER A 15 27.03 -28.86 -26.83
N LEU A 16 28.30 -29.28 -26.77
CA LEU A 16 29.30 -28.70 -25.86
C LEU A 16 29.63 -27.24 -26.16
N ILE A 17 29.54 -26.81 -27.42
CA ILE A 17 29.73 -25.41 -27.83
C ILE A 17 28.54 -24.53 -27.41
N HIS A 18 27.33 -25.10 -27.25
CA HIS A 18 26.17 -24.35 -26.77
C HIS A 18 26.17 -24.10 -25.25
N VAL A 19 26.94 -24.88 -24.48
CA VAL A 19 27.02 -24.73 -23.01
C VAL A 19 27.66 -23.41 -22.59
N SER A 20 28.57 -22.86 -23.39
CA SER A 20 29.20 -21.55 -23.12
C SER A 20 28.30 -20.34 -23.41
N MET A 21 27.12 -20.56 -23.99
CA MET A 21 26.07 -19.54 -24.18
C MET A 21 25.01 -19.56 -23.06
N ILE A 22 25.20 -20.39 -22.01
CA ILE A 22 24.38 -20.29 -20.80
C ILE A 22 24.78 -18.99 -20.11
N GLN A 23 24.01 -17.94 -20.36
CA GLN A 23 24.09 -16.68 -19.63
C GLN A 23 24.10 -16.99 -18.14
N THR A 24 25.07 -16.41 -17.42
CA THR A 24 25.08 -16.40 -15.95
C THR A 24 23.71 -15.97 -15.46
N ALA A 25 22.96 -16.89 -14.85
CA ALA A 25 21.77 -16.54 -14.10
C ALA A 25 22.24 -15.60 -12.99
N HIS A 26 21.98 -14.32 -13.14
CA HIS A 26 22.22 -13.32 -12.11
C HIS A 26 21.27 -13.65 -10.96
N ALA A 27 21.75 -14.43 -10.00
CA ALA A 27 21.16 -14.55 -8.67
C ALA A 27 21.42 -13.24 -7.91
N THR A 28 20.83 -12.15 -8.39
CA THR A 28 20.67 -10.95 -7.58
C THR A 28 19.77 -11.34 -6.42
N LEU A 29 20.21 -11.06 -5.19
CA LEU A 29 19.37 -11.19 -4.00
C LEU A 29 18.14 -10.32 -4.23
N VAL A 30 17.00 -10.94 -4.53
CA VAL A 30 15.73 -10.23 -4.51
C VAL A 30 15.48 -9.92 -3.05
N SER A 31 15.56 -8.64 -2.70
CA SER A 31 15.33 -8.23 -1.33
C SER A 31 13.89 -8.56 -0.94
N THR A 32 13.64 -8.86 0.33
CA THR A 32 12.27 -9.09 0.82
C THR A 32 11.36 -7.91 0.48
N GLU A 33 11.90 -6.70 0.42
CA GLU A 33 11.21 -5.46 0.00
C GLU A 33 10.87 -5.43 -1.50
N GLN A 34 11.63 -6.09 -2.36
CA GLN A 34 11.29 -6.25 -3.78
C GLN A 34 10.18 -7.28 -3.97
N VAL A 35 10.23 -8.40 -3.24
CA VAL A 35 9.15 -9.41 -3.26
C VAL A 35 7.87 -8.84 -2.64
N ALA A 36 7.96 -8.10 -1.54
CA ALA A 36 6.81 -7.44 -0.93
C ALA A 36 6.17 -6.43 -1.87
N ARG A 37 6.97 -5.63 -2.60
CA ARG A 37 6.45 -4.69 -3.61
C ARG A 37 5.78 -5.38 -4.79
N LEU A 38 6.30 -6.53 -5.24
CA LEU A 38 5.70 -7.31 -6.30
C LEU A 38 4.43 -8.04 -5.84
N ALA A 39 4.41 -8.55 -4.60
CA ALA A 39 3.26 -9.20 -3.98
C ALA A 39 2.13 -8.21 -3.65
N ASP A 40 2.46 -6.99 -3.22
CA ASP A 40 1.49 -5.91 -3.04
C ASP A 40 0.94 -5.43 -4.40
N GLY A 41 1.75 -5.48 -5.46
CA GLY A 41 1.36 -5.09 -6.82
C GLY A 41 0.30 -5.97 -7.49
N GLU A 42 0.19 -7.25 -7.11
CA GLU A 42 -0.81 -8.17 -7.69
C GLU A 42 -2.15 -8.19 -6.93
N GLN A 43 -2.17 -7.82 -5.65
CA GLN A 43 -3.39 -7.85 -4.82
C GLN A 43 -3.92 -6.48 -4.41
N ALA A 44 -3.12 -5.41 -4.46
CA ALA A 44 -3.61 -4.06 -4.28
C ALA A 44 -4.20 -3.58 -5.62
N GLY A 45 -5.53 -3.50 -5.72
CA GLY A 45 -6.17 -2.83 -6.86
C GLY A 45 -5.47 -1.50 -7.15
N SER A 46 -5.33 -1.15 -8.44
CA SER A 46 -4.54 0.00 -8.91
C SER A 46 -4.73 1.22 -8.03
N GLY A 47 -3.70 2.06 -7.85
CA GLY A 47 -3.80 3.29 -7.06
C GLY A 47 -5.07 4.08 -7.39
N HIS A 48 -5.47 4.10 -8.67
CA HIS A 48 -6.74 4.64 -9.16
C HIS A 48 -7.97 3.97 -8.56
N ALA A 49 -8.06 2.65 -8.48
CA ALA A 49 -9.18 1.94 -7.87
C ALA A 49 -9.36 2.32 -6.38
N ARG A 50 -8.24 2.44 -5.64
CA ARG A 50 -8.27 2.87 -4.23
C ARG A 50 -8.72 4.32 -4.09
N LEU A 51 -8.17 5.22 -4.92
CA LEU A 51 -8.52 6.64 -4.92
C LEU A 51 -9.97 6.89 -5.34
N THR A 52 -10.44 6.24 -6.41
CA THR A 52 -11.83 6.34 -6.87
C THR A 52 -12.81 5.82 -5.84
N THR A 53 -12.50 4.70 -5.17
CA THR A 53 -13.31 4.18 -4.05
C THR A 53 -13.31 5.14 -2.87
N ALA A 54 -12.19 5.83 -2.59
CA ALA A 54 -12.14 6.83 -1.53
C ALA A 54 -12.95 8.09 -1.86
N LEU A 55 -12.78 8.65 -3.05
CA LEU A 55 -13.44 9.88 -3.50
C LEU A 55 -14.93 9.70 -3.80
N SER A 56 -15.38 8.48 -4.08
CA SER A 56 -16.79 8.18 -4.34
C SER A 56 -17.66 8.09 -3.08
N ARG A 57 -17.07 7.99 -1.89
CA ARG A 57 -17.83 7.92 -0.63
C ARG A 57 -18.59 9.22 -0.39
N ALA A 58 -19.84 9.10 0.06
CA ALA A 58 -20.75 10.24 0.21
C ALA A 58 -20.24 11.32 1.18
N ASP A 59 -19.61 10.91 2.28
CA ASP A 59 -19.00 11.80 3.27
C ASP A 59 -17.80 12.56 2.69
N VAL A 60 -16.95 11.88 1.92
CA VAL A 60 -15.79 12.49 1.23
C VAL A 60 -16.26 13.48 0.16
N ARG A 61 -17.28 13.13 -0.64
CA ARG A 61 -17.87 14.04 -1.63
C ARG A 61 -18.43 15.31 -0.99
N ALA A 62 -19.22 15.15 0.08
CA ALA A 62 -19.75 16.30 0.82
C ALA A 62 -18.64 17.16 1.44
N ALA A 63 -17.54 16.55 1.91
CA ALA A 63 -16.38 17.28 2.42
C ALA A 63 -15.64 18.05 1.32
N MET A 64 -15.45 17.46 0.14
CA MET A 64 -14.86 18.12 -1.02
C MET A 64 -15.69 19.33 -1.45
N GLU A 65 -17.02 19.17 -1.57
CA GLU A 65 -17.93 20.26 -1.94
C GLU A 65 -17.90 21.41 -0.93
N ARG A 66 -17.85 21.11 0.37
CA ARG A 66 -17.68 22.12 1.44
C ARG A 66 -16.37 22.88 1.33
N GLN A 67 -15.33 22.27 0.78
CA GLN A 67 -14.03 22.90 0.51
C GLN A 67 -13.98 23.58 -0.86
N GLY A 68 -15.10 23.60 -1.62
CA GLY A 68 -15.17 24.19 -2.96
C GLY A 68 -14.57 23.33 -4.06
N VAL A 69 -14.35 22.04 -3.81
CA VAL A 69 -13.82 21.08 -4.78
C VAL A 69 -14.96 20.28 -5.40
N ASP A 70 -15.07 20.34 -6.73
CA ASP A 70 -16.00 19.50 -7.49
C ASP A 70 -15.54 18.03 -7.48
N PRO A 71 -16.34 17.09 -6.95
CA PRO A 71 -16.02 15.66 -6.95
C PRO A 71 -15.77 15.06 -8.33
N ALA A 72 -16.46 15.54 -9.37
CA ALA A 72 -16.30 15.04 -10.73
C ALA A 72 -14.92 15.42 -11.29
N LEU A 73 -14.53 16.68 -11.10
CA LEU A 73 -13.20 17.17 -11.47
C LEU A 73 -12.08 16.47 -10.69
N ALA A 74 -12.31 16.14 -9.42
CA ALA A 74 -11.35 15.37 -8.63
C ALA A 74 -11.12 13.96 -9.20
N LEU A 75 -12.18 13.27 -9.62
CA LEU A 75 -12.08 11.96 -10.27
C LEU A 75 -11.36 12.04 -11.62
N GLU A 76 -11.63 13.07 -12.42
CA GLU A 76 -10.92 13.30 -13.69
C GLU A 76 -9.41 13.48 -13.47
N ARG A 77 -9.02 14.24 -12.44
CA ARG A 77 -7.61 14.41 -12.09
C ARG A 77 -6.95 13.11 -11.65
N VAL A 78 -7.66 12.27 -10.88
CA VAL A 78 -7.14 10.93 -10.54
C VAL A 78 -6.96 10.08 -11.79
N ALA A 79 -7.90 10.12 -12.74
CA ALA A 79 -7.79 9.38 -13.99
C ALA A 79 -6.60 9.85 -14.87
N ALA A 80 -6.19 11.11 -14.74
CA ALA A 80 -5.03 11.66 -15.46
C ALA A 80 -3.67 11.30 -14.83
N LEU A 81 -3.65 10.75 -13.60
CA LEU A 81 -2.41 10.32 -12.95
C LEU A 81 -1.85 9.06 -13.60
N THR A 82 -0.52 8.94 -13.61
CA THR A 82 0.14 7.66 -13.88
C THR A 82 -0.08 6.67 -12.73
N ASP A 83 0.10 5.36 -12.99
CA ASP A 83 -0.08 4.32 -11.98
C ASP A 83 0.80 4.52 -10.74
N ASP A 84 2.06 4.91 -10.95
CA ASP A 84 3.01 5.21 -9.86
C ASP A 84 2.58 6.43 -9.03
N GLU A 85 2.08 7.49 -9.67
CA GLU A 85 1.60 8.69 -8.98
C GLU A 85 0.32 8.41 -8.19
N ALA A 86 -0.60 7.64 -8.77
CA ALA A 86 -1.82 7.21 -8.11
C ALA A 86 -1.52 6.34 -6.88
N GLY A 87 -0.53 5.45 -6.96
CA GLY A 87 -0.05 4.65 -5.83
C GLY A 87 0.50 5.53 -4.70
N ARG A 88 1.43 6.44 -5.02
CA ARG A 88 2.02 7.36 -4.03
C ARG A 88 0.99 8.27 -3.37
N LEU A 89 0.04 8.81 -4.15
CA LEU A 89 -1.02 9.65 -3.62
C LEU A 89 -1.96 8.86 -2.70
N ALA A 90 -2.30 7.61 -3.05
CA ALA A 90 -3.10 6.75 -2.20
C ALA A 90 -2.41 6.48 -0.85
N GLU A 91 -1.11 6.29 -0.83
CA GLU A 91 -0.33 6.13 0.41
C GLU A 91 -0.30 7.42 1.24
N GLN A 92 -0.13 8.57 0.60
CA GLN A 92 -0.14 9.86 1.28
C GLN A 92 -1.49 10.15 1.95
N ILE A 93 -2.61 9.83 1.28
CA ILE A 93 -3.95 10.00 1.87
C ILE A 93 -4.16 9.06 3.06
N ASN A 94 -3.67 7.82 2.99
CA ASN A 94 -3.80 6.86 4.09
C ASN A 94 -2.93 7.21 5.31
N SER A 95 -1.78 7.87 5.10
CA SER A 95 -0.88 8.31 6.17
C SER A 95 -1.25 9.67 6.76
N ALA A 96 -2.16 10.40 6.12
CA ALA A 96 -2.64 11.68 6.63
C ALA A 96 -3.39 11.48 7.96
N PRO A 97 -3.20 12.36 8.97
CA PRO A 97 -3.93 12.29 10.23
C PRO A 97 -5.45 12.41 10.00
N ALA A 98 -6.15 11.27 10.01
CA ALA A 98 -7.60 11.22 9.97
C ALA A 98 -8.18 11.32 11.39
N GLY A 99 -9.28 12.07 11.55
CA GLY A 99 -10.05 12.06 12.81
C GLY A 99 -9.92 13.29 13.68
N GLY A 100 -9.71 14.49 13.13
CA GLY A 100 -9.53 15.74 13.91
C GLY A 100 -10.46 15.89 15.13
N ILE A 101 -11.78 15.89 14.93
CA ILE A 101 -12.74 16.07 16.05
C ILE A 101 -12.84 14.81 16.92
N ILE A 102 -12.84 13.63 16.33
CA ILE A 102 -12.98 12.36 17.06
C ILE A 102 -11.77 12.12 17.97
N GLY A 103 -10.56 12.40 17.48
CA GLY A 103 -9.32 12.33 18.24
C GLY A 103 -9.29 13.36 19.37
N ALA A 104 -9.73 14.60 19.12
CA ALA A 104 -9.85 15.61 20.17
C ALA A 104 -10.86 15.21 21.26
N LEU A 105 -12.02 14.70 20.88
CA LEU A 105 -13.03 14.21 21.82
C LEU A 105 -12.51 13.02 22.65
N LEU A 106 -11.83 12.07 22.00
CA LEU A 106 -11.19 10.94 22.70
C LEU A 106 -10.10 11.42 23.65
N LEU A 107 -9.28 12.39 23.26
CA LEU A 107 -8.24 12.95 24.11
C LEU A 107 -8.84 13.63 25.35
N VAL A 108 -9.85 14.48 25.17
CA VAL A 108 -10.57 15.10 26.29
C VAL A 108 -11.21 14.04 27.18
N PHE A 109 -11.82 13.02 26.58
CA PHE A 109 -12.39 11.88 27.30
C PHE A 109 -11.34 11.17 28.17
N PHE A 110 -10.17 10.85 27.63
CA PHE A 110 -9.09 10.19 28.37
C PHE A 110 -8.52 11.05 29.49
N VAL A 111 -8.30 12.34 29.26
CA VAL A 111 -7.83 13.27 30.30
C VAL A 111 -8.82 13.28 31.46
N LEU A 112 -10.11 13.48 31.17
CA LEU A 112 -11.16 13.50 32.19
C LEU A 112 -11.32 12.13 32.88
N LEU A 113 -11.15 11.04 32.15
CA LEU A 113 -11.23 9.69 32.70
C LEU A 113 -10.12 9.45 33.73
N VAL A 114 -8.89 9.82 33.42
CA VAL A 114 -7.74 9.68 34.32
C VAL A 114 -7.90 10.57 35.55
N THR A 115 -8.33 11.83 35.38
CA THR A 115 -8.54 12.73 36.52
C THR A 115 -9.68 12.27 37.43
N ASP A 116 -10.69 11.56 36.91
CA ASP A 116 -11.78 10.98 37.69
C ASP A 116 -11.32 9.76 38.52
N ILE A 117 -10.49 8.87 37.94
CA ILE A 117 -9.90 7.72 38.65
C ILE A 117 -8.93 8.19 39.75
N LEU A 118 -8.20 9.28 39.52
CA LEU A 118 -7.32 9.88 40.53
C LEU A 118 -8.09 10.63 41.63
N GLY A 119 -9.41 10.85 41.47
CA GLY A 119 -10.24 11.58 42.42
C GLY A 119 -10.05 13.10 42.38
N LEU A 120 -9.43 13.64 41.33
CA LEU A 120 -9.29 15.10 41.12
C LEU A 120 -10.59 15.71 40.57
N THR A 121 -11.38 14.91 39.85
CA THR A 121 -12.68 15.30 39.28
C THR A 121 -13.72 14.19 39.48
N LYS A 122 -15.02 14.49 39.31
CA LYS A 122 -16.10 13.48 39.25
C LYS A 122 -17.08 13.80 38.12
N VAL A 123 -16.66 13.53 36.88
CA VAL A 123 -17.45 13.83 35.67
C VAL A 123 -18.23 12.59 35.22
N TYR A 124 -17.63 11.41 35.36
CA TYR A 124 -18.21 10.14 34.94
C TYR A 124 -18.81 9.39 36.13
N PRO A 125 -20.08 8.99 36.10
CA PRO A 125 -20.70 8.29 37.24
C PRO A 125 -20.22 6.84 37.40
N PHE A 126 -19.58 6.27 36.37
CA PHE A 126 -19.13 4.88 36.36
C PHE A 126 -17.70 4.67 36.87
N THR A 127 -16.90 5.74 37.01
CA THR A 127 -15.54 5.66 37.56
C THR A 127 -15.60 5.60 39.09
N ARG A 128 -14.77 4.75 39.69
CA ARG A 128 -14.51 4.74 41.13
C ARG A 128 -13.12 5.34 41.36
N PRO A 129 -12.97 6.40 42.17
CA PRO A 129 -11.66 6.92 42.50
C PRO A 129 -10.85 5.85 43.24
N VAL A 130 -9.54 5.81 42.99
CA VAL A 130 -8.59 4.90 43.66
C VAL A 130 -8.33 5.30 45.12
N ARG A 131 -8.65 6.54 45.49
CA ARG A 131 -8.47 7.10 46.82
C ARG A 131 -9.78 7.19 47.60
#